data_AF-A0A522AEE1-F1
#
_entry.id   AF-A0A522AEE1-F1
#
_cell.length_a   1.000
_cell.length_b   1.000
_cell.length_c   1.000
_cell.angle_alpha   90.00
_cell.angle_beta   90.00
_cell.angle_gamma   90.00
#
_symmetry.space_group_name_H-M   'P 1'
#
loop_
_entity.id
_entity.type
_entity.pdbx_description
1 polymer ?
#
loop_
_entity_poly.entity_id
_entity_poly.type
_entity_poly.pdbx_seq_one_letter_code
_entity_poly.pdbx_strand_id
1 'polypeptide(L)'
;MSRTLERLLQRPELQLAVGETRIDINDDTGPFRVPSPHLLVIGERILASPSGAVALRHGLELAWMRGIAPDDPVACGVLSARLAGLYLVGETAAFQESRGDADPYLILLRRLSGDLPEGRALVLLWKILSAHQPGQKADLNQTIYDRIVCAWPMAQPAEHLIATGGDPRLRLDPATGFNAYGCMPRPQPGVVTFSSCTASSLSERGYMAAEAARRRMLAGFLGERSGRVLTEETDRIRASLLGHYEVADRAEAVLAPSGTDATMLATALVSTKRPHAPTTVVVMELSETGAGVPQAAAGRHFADAASLGEKAMRGDVIEGFNTNLRLRTVSLRKVDGRPHTPEEIEAEIARAVAETGRHGRVILHAIDLSKTGILA
;
A
#
# COMPACT_ATOMS: atom_id res chain seq x y z
N MET A 1 29.53 1.57 -15.29
CA MET A 1 28.59 0.73 -14.52
C MET A 1 28.60 -0.66 -15.13
N SER A 2 28.47 -1.75 -14.37
CA SER A 2 28.42 -3.09 -14.97
C SER A 2 27.15 -3.26 -15.80
N ARG A 3 27.23 -3.96 -16.95
CA ARG A 3 26.04 -4.31 -17.77
C ARG A 3 25.01 -5.12 -16.97
N THR A 4 25.47 -5.95 -16.03
CA THR A 4 24.59 -6.73 -15.17
C THR A 4 23.81 -5.84 -14.20
N LEU A 5 24.50 -4.87 -13.60
CA LEU A 5 23.86 -3.87 -12.73
C LEU A 5 22.87 -3.01 -13.52
N GLU A 6 23.26 -2.53 -14.70
CA GLU A 6 22.37 -1.77 -15.60
C GLU A 6 21.07 -2.53 -15.89
N ARG A 7 21.15 -3.82 -16.18
CA ARG A 7 19.96 -4.67 -16.40
C ARG A 7 19.11 -4.81 -15.14
N LEU A 8 19.70 -5.00 -13.96
CA LEU A 8 18.94 -5.07 -12.71
C LEU A 8 18.25 -3.73 -12.40
N LEU A 9 18.91 -2.61 -12.67
CA LEU A 9 18.35 -1.26 -12.49
C LEU A 9 17.34 -0.86 -13.59
N GLN A 10 17.03 -1.72 -14.55
CA GLN A 10 15.82 -1.55 -15.38
C GLN A 10 14.54 -1.84 -14.59
N ARG A 11 14.65 -2.51 -13.44
CA ARG A 11 13.55 -2.70 -12.49
C ARG A 11 13.37 -1.41 -11.69
N PRO A 12 12.24 -0.68 -11.83
CA PRO A 12 12.06 0.61 -11.18
C PRO A 12 12.21 0.54 -9.67
N GLU A 13 11.68 -0.50 -9.03
CA GLU A 13 11.76 -0.67 -7.58
C GLU A 13 13.21 -0.78 -7.06
N LEU A 14 14.14 -1.28 -7.88
CA LEU A 14 15.57 -1.32 -7.55
C LEU A 14 16.26 -0.01 -7.88
N GLN A 15 15.98 0.55 -9.05
CA GLN A 15 16.54 1.84 -9.51
C GLN A 15 16.20 2.97 -8.54
N LEU A 16 14.94 3.06 -8.15
CA LEU A 16 14.42 4.07 -7.25
C LEU A 16 14.93 3.87 -5.82
N ALA A 17 15.23 2.62 -5.43
CA ALA A 17 15.81 2.32 -4.13
C ALA A 17 17.28 2.79 -3.99
N VAL A 18 18.01 2.98 -5.09
CA VAL A 18 19.42 3.42 -5.08
C VAL A 18 19.58 4.70 -4.26
N GLY A 19 18.74 5.71 -4.52
CA GLY A 19 18.80 7.01 -3.83
C GLY A 19 20.21 7.58 -3.82
N GLU A 20 20.73 7.86 -2.63
CA GLU A 20 22.08 8.41 -2.41
C GLU A 20 23.18 7.34 -2.32
N THR A 21 22.83 6.06 -2.46
CA THR A 21 23.75 4.95 -2.27
C THR A 21 24.72 4.84 -3.44
N ARG A 22 26.02 4.91 -3.16
CA ARG A 22 27.07 4.55 -4.12
C ARG A 22 27.20 3.03 -4.18
N ILE A 23 27.24 2.48 -5.39
CA ILE A 23 27.40 1.04 -5.63
C ILE A 23 28.79 0.80 -6.23
N ASP A 24 29.64 0.13 -5.47
CA ASP A 24 30.97 -0.31 -5.89
C ASP A 24 30.91 -1.81 -6.23
N ILE A 25 31.34 -2.17 -7.44
CA ILE A 25 31.34 -3.56 -7.92
C ILE A 25 32.76 -4.12 -7.84
N ASN A 26 32.91 -5.31 -7.29
CA ASN A 26 34.20 -5.99 -7.16
C ASN A 26 34.10 -7.50 -7.42
N ASP A 27 35.15 -8.24 -7.08
CA ASP A 27 35.24 -9.70 -7.21
C ASP A 27 34.87 -10.46 -5.92
N ASP A 28 34.13 -9.83 -4.99
CA ASP A 28 33.71 -10.49 -3.76
C ASP A 28 32.83 -11.71 -4.03
N THR A 29 33.01 -12.75 -3.21
CA THR A 29 32.25 -14.01 -3.28
C THR A 29 31.07 -14.05 -2.33
N GLY A 30 31.01 -13.16 -1.32
CA GLY A 30 29.87 -13.01 -0.42
C GLY A 30 28.74 -12.18 -1.04
N PRO A 31 27.50 -12.23 -0.51
CA PRO A 31 26.34 -11.60 -1.15
C PRO A 31 26.52 -10.10 -1.40
N PHE A 32 27.00 -9.35 -0.40
CA PHE A 32 27.40 -7.94 -0.47
C PHE A 32 28.00 -7.50 0.88
N ARG A 33 28.55 -6.28 0.93
CA ARG A 33 28.98 -5.59 2.16
C ARG A 33 28.57 -4.12 2.11
N VAL A 34 28.28 -3.54 3.26
CA VAL A 34 27.99 -2.11 3.46
C VAL A 34 29.01 -1.59 4.47
N PRO A 35 30.21 -1.15 4.03
CA PRO A 35 31.28 -0.73 4.93
C PRO A 35 30.97 0.59 5.64
N SER A 36 30.27 1.51 4.99
CA SER A 36 29.82 2.78 5.56
C SER A 36 28.37 3.06 5.14
N PRO A 37 27.68 4.00 5.82
CA PRO A 37 26.40 4.49 5.31
C PRO A 37 26.48 4.88 3.83
N HIS A 38 25.42 4.61 3.08
CA HIS A 38 25.29 4.94 1.65
C HIS A 38 26.38 4.35 0.73
N LEU A 39 27.12 3.33 1.17
CA LEU A 39 28.08 2.61 0.32
C LEU A 39 27.73 1.12 0.30
N LEU A 40 27.33 0.62 -0.87
CA LEU A 40 27.11 -0.79 -1.15
C LEU A 40 28.27 -1.34 -1.98
N VAL A 41 28.92 -2.39 -1.48
CA VAL A 41 29.92 -3.16 -2.20
C VAL A 41 29.34 -4.53 -2.54
N ILE A 42 29.25 -4.87 -3.82
CA ILE A 42 28.64 -6.13 -4.27
C ILE A 42 29.42 -6.77 -5.42
N GLY A 43 29.59 -8.10 -5.35
CA GLY A 43 30.36 -8.84 -6.34
C GLY A 43 29.62 -8.97 -7.68
N GLU A 44 30.34 -8.85 -8.81
CA GLU A 44 29.77 -9.01 -10.15
C GLU A 44 29.11 -10.40 -10.32
N ARG A 45 29.72 -11.44 -9.74
CA ARG A 45 29.17 -12.81 -9.76
C ARG A 45 27.83 -12.91 -9.03
N ILE A 46 27.65 -12.17 -7.94
CA ILE A 46 26.39 -12.15 -7.20
C ILE A 46 25.32 -11.39 -7.99
N LEU A 47 25.66 -10.23 -8.57
CA LEU A 47 24.74 -9.49 -9.44
C LEU A 47 24.25 -10.36 -10.61
N ALA A 48 25.13 -11.20 -11.16
CA ALA A 48 24.80 -12.11 -12.25
C ALA A 48 24.06 -13.39 -11.80
N SER A 49 24.03 -13.67 -10.50
CA SER A 49 23.38 -14.84 -9.92
C SER A 49 21.85 -14.66 -9.82
N PRO A 50 21.09 -15.76 -9.63
CA PRO A 50 19.66 -15.69 -9.34
C PRO A 50 19.31 -14.80 -8.13
N SER A 51 20.21 -14.72 -7.16
CA SER A 51 20.06 -13.92 -5.93
C SER A 51 20.40 -12.44 -6.13
N GLY A 52 20.87 -12.03 -7.31
CA GLY A 52 21.41 -10.70 -7.57
C GLY A 52 20.43 -9.57 -7.30
N ALA A 53 19.17 -9.70 -7.72
CA ALA A 53 18.14 -8.69 -7.46
C ALA A 53 17.83 -8.54 -5.96
N VAL A 54 17.75 -9.67 -5.24
CA VAL A 54 17.47 -9.70 -3.80
C VAL A 54 18.65 -9.19 -2.98
N ALA A 55 19.88 -9.59 -3.35
CA ALA A 55 21.11 -9.10 -2.73
C ALA A 55 21.28 -7.59 -2.95
N LEU A 56 21.01 -7.11 -4.16
CA LEU A 56 21.01 -5.67 -4.46
C LEU A 56 19.97 -4.93 -3.62
N ARG A 57 18.72 -5.41 -3.56
CA ARG A 57 17.69 -4.79 -2.71
C ARG A 57 18.10 -4.77 -1.24
N HIS A 58 18.58 -5.90 -0.71
CA HIS A 58 19.03 -6.00 0.68
C HIS A 58 20.15 -5.00 0.96
N GLY A 59 21.16 -4.92 0.10
CA GLY A 59 22.29 -4.02 0.25
C GLY A 59 21.91 -2.55 0.21
N LEU A 60 21.02 -2.15 -0.70
CA LEU A 60 20.51 -0.77 -0.78
C LEU A 60 19.75 -0.36 0.48
N GLU A 61 18.89 -1.24 0.99
CA GLU A 61 18.10 -0.97 2.20
C GLU A 61 19.01 -0.92 3.44
N LEU A 62 19.99 -1.81 3.55
CA LEU A 62 20.97 -1.78 4.62
C LEU A 62 21.81 -0.49 4.58
N ALA A 63 22.30 -0.10 3.40
CA ALA A 63 23.09 1.12 3.22
C ALA A 63 22.32 2.38 3.61
N TRP A 64 21.03 2.44 3.28
CA TRP A 64 20.15 3.52 3.70
C TRP A 64 19.86 3.48 5.22
N MET A 65 19.52 2.32 5.79
CA MET A 65 19.22 2.19 7.23
C MET A 65 20.41 2.57 8.10
N ARG A 66 21.64 2.19 7.69
CA ARG A 66 22.87 2.60 8.36
C ARG A 66 23.09 4.12 8.35
N GLY A 67 22.50 4.86 7.41
CA GLY A 67 22.54 6.33 7.39
C GLY A 67 21.60 6.97 8.41
N ILE A 68 20.44 6.36 8.67
CA ILE A 68 19.43 6.91 9.59
C ILE A 68 19.57 6.39 11.04
N ALA A 69 20.19 5.23 11.23
CA ALA A 69 20.40 4.61 12.53
C ALA A 69 21.84 4.02 12.64
N PRO A 70 22.90 4.86 12.51
CA PRO A 70 24.28 4.39 12.47
C PRO A 70 24.73 3.64 13.74
N ASP A 71 24.12 3.97 14.89
CA ASP A 71 24.44 3.38 16.19
C ASP A 71 23.68 2.08 16.49
N ASP A 72 22.80 1.63 15.59
CA ASP A 72 22.00 0.40 15.75
C ASP A 72 22.20 -0.58 14.58
N PRO A 73 23.42 -1.12 14.40
CA PRO A 73 23.74 -2.00 13.29
C PRO A 73 22.95 -3.33 13.36
N VAL A 74 22.56 -3.76 14.55
CA VAL A 74 21.74 -4.97 14.75
C VAL A 74 20.34 -4.74 14.16
N ALA A 75 19.66 -3.65 14.55
CA ALA A 75 18.35 -3.31 13.99
C ALA A 75 18.42 -3.09 12.48
N CYS A 76 19.42 -2.35 11.99
CA CYS A 76 19.63 -2.14 10.55
C CYS A 76 19.74 -3.46 9.79
N GLY A 77 20.58 -4.38 10.25
CA GLY A 77 20.82 -5.67 9.58
C GLY A 77 19.58 -6.58 9.60
N VAL A 78 18.88 -6.66 10.73
CA VAL A 78 17.69 -7.51 10.86
C VAL A 78 16.53 -6.97 10.02
N LEU A 79 16.27 -5.66 10.06
CA LEU A 79 15.14 -5.05 9.36
C LEU A 79 15.38 -4.96 7.84
N SER A 80 16.62 -4.71 7.39
CA SER A 80 16.95 -4.76 5.96
C SER A 80 16.80 -6.18 5.41
N ALA A 81 17.16 -7.19 6.20
CA ALA A 81 17.02 -8.59 5.81
C ALA A 81 15.54 -9.02 5.75
N ARG A 82 14.70 -8.57 6.69
CA ARG A 82 13.25 -8.75 6.60
C ARG A 82 12.69 -8.17 5.31
N LEU A 83 13.05 -6.93 5.00
CA LEU A 83 12.57 -6.25 3.80
C LEU A 83 12.98 -7.01 2.54
N ALA A 84 14.22 -7.47 2.45
CA ALA A 84 14.70 -8.30 1.36
C ALA A 84 13.98 -9.66 1.29
N GLY A 85 13.63 -10.25 2.43
CA GLY A 85 12.80 -11.46 2.52
C GLY A 85 11.40 -11.24 1.94
N LEU A 86 10.75 -10.13 2.31
CA LEU A 86 9.44 -9.75 1.78
C LEU A 86 9.48 -9.42 0.30
N TYR A 87 10.56 -8.80 -0.17
CA TYR A 87 10.83 -8.59 -1.59
C TYR A 87 10.96 -9.92 -2.33
N LEU A 88 11.74 -10.87 -1.80
CA LEU A 88 11.91 -12.21 -2.37
C LEU A 88 10.59 -12.99 -2.49
N VAL A 89 9.74 -12.99 -1.46
CA VAL A 89 8.45 -13.70 -1.51
C VAL A 89 7.39 -12.97 -2.35
N GLY A 90 7.61 -11.68 -2.64
CA GLY A 90 6.78 -10.90 -3.56
C GLY A 90 7.10 -11.12 -5.04
N GLU A 91 8.19 -11.83 -5.36
CA GLU A 91 8.53 -12.20 -6.73
C GLU A 91 7.63 -13.33 -7.26
N THR A 92 7.51 -13.44 -8.58
CA THR A 92 6.61 -14.41 -9.22
C THR A 92 7.00 -15.86 -8.92
N ALA A 93 6.04 -16.79 -9.01
CA ALA A 93 6.28 -18.22 -8.87
C ALA A 93 7.41 -18.71 -9.77
N ALA A 94 7.49 -18.21 -11.02
CA ALA A 94 8.60 -18.52 -11.93
C ALA A 94 9.98 -18.09 -11.40
N PHE A 95 10.06 -16.94 -10.71
CA PHE A 95 11.28 -16.50 -10.05
C PHE A 95 11.59 -17.35 -8.79
N GLN A 96 10.56 -17.79 -8.07
CA GLN A 96 10.71 -18.57 -6.83
C GLN A 96 11.06 -20.06 -7.07
N GLU A 97 10.42 -20.70 -8.05
CA GLU A 97 10.62 -22.10 -8.45
C GLU A 97 11.98 -22.32 -9.13
N SER A 98 12.48 -21.30 -9.83
CA SER A 98 13.72 -21.37 -10.61
C SER A 98 15.01 -21.24 -9.79
N ARG A 99 15.08 -21.77 -8.54
CA ARG A 99 16.31 -22.03 -7.72
C ARG A 99 16.40 -21.30 -6.37
N GLY A 100 15.30 -21.11 -5.63
CA GLY A 100 15.36 -20.57 -4.26
C GLY A 100 15.74 -21.57 -3.15
N ASP A 101 15.62 -22.88 -3.38
CA ASP A 101 15.71 -23.89 -2.30
C ASP A 101 17.14 -24.40 -2.02
N ALA A 102 18.11 -24.04 -2.85
CA ALA A 102 19.51 -24.45 -2.68
C ALA A 102 20.44 -23.32 -2.19
N ASP A 103 20.02 -22.05 -2.27
CA ASP A 103 20.83 -20.91 -1.81
C ASP A 103 20.57 -20.63 -0.32
N PRO A 104 21.56 -20.88 0.58
CA PRO A 104 21.40 -20.63 2.02
C PRO A 104 21.04 -19.19 2.36
N TYR A 105 21.48 -18.22 1.55
CA TYR A 105 21.18 -16.81 1.75
C TYR A 105 19.70 -16.52 1.48
N LEU A 106 19.11 -17.07 0.41
CA LEU A 106 17.68 -16.90 0.13
C LEU A 106 16.80 -17.63 1.16
N ILE A 107 17.22 -18.82 1.60
CA ILE A 107 16.52 -19.57 2.67
C ILE A 107 16.47 -18.76 3.96
N LEU A 108 17.58 -18.12 4.33
CA LEU A 108 17.65 -17.23 5.50
C LEU A 108 16.64 -16.08 5.39
N LEU A 109 16.62 -15.38 4.24
CA LEU A 109 15.74 -14.24 4.02
C LEU A 109 14.25 -14.63 4.03
N ARG A 110 13.90 -15.79 3.45
CA ARG A 110 12.51 -16.31 3.48
C ARG A 110 12.01 -16.52 4.91
N ARG A 111 12.87 -16.92 5.85
CA ARG A 111 12.47 -17.03 7.27
C ARG A 111 12.11 -15.69 7.89
N LEU A 112 12.71 -14.60 7.41
CA LEU A 112 12.49 -13.25 7.93
C LEU A 112 11.29 -12.54 7.29
N SER A 113 10.67 -13.12 6.25
CA SER A 113 9.45 -12.55 5.66
C SER A 113 8.20 -12.78 6.51
N GLY A 114 8.25 -13.71 7.47
CA GLY A 114 7.13 -14.04 8.36
C GLY A 114 7.10 -13.24 9.67
N ASP A 115 6.70 -13.89 10.76
CA ASP A 115 6.69 -13.30 12.09
C ASP A 115 8.11 -13.00 12.60
N LEU A 116 8.22 -12.09 13.56
CA LEU A 116 9.49 -11.76 14.20
C LEU A 116 10.07 -13.01 14.90
N PRO A 117 11.31 -13.42 14.59
CA PRO A 117 11.95 -14.51 15.31
C PRO A 117 12.15 -14.17 16.80
N GLU A 118 12.05 -15.17 17.67
CA GLU A 118 12.37 -15.02 19.10
C GLU A 118 13.79 -14.49 19.32
N GLY A 119 14.03 -13.80 20.45
CA GLY A 119 15.32 -13.17 20.75
C GLY A 119 16.55 -14.09 20.58
N ARG A 120 16.48 -15.35 21.02
CA ARG A 120 17.57 -16.33 20.82
C ARG A 120 17.88 -16.61 19.34
N ALA A 121 16.84 -16.66 18.50
CA ALA A 121 17.00 -16.87 17.07
C ALA A 121 17.60 -15.62 16.42
N LEU A 122 17.18 -14.42 16.84
CA LEU A 122 17.77 -13.15 16.38
C LEU A 122 19.26 -13.04 16.71
N VAL A 123 19.71 -13.50 17.89
CA VAL A 123 21.15 -13.54 18.21
C VAL A 123 21.92 -14.40 17.19
N LEU A 124 21.39 -15.57 16.83
CA LEU A 124 22.03 -16.45 15.84
C LEU A 124 21.99 -15.84 14.43
N LEU A 125 20.87 -15.24 14.04
CA LEU A 125 20.72 -14.55 12.76
C LEU A 125 21.69 -13.37 12.64
N TRP A 126 21.86 -12.60 13.71
CA TRP A 126 22.79 -11.48 13.75
C TRP A 126 24.25 -11.90 13.50
N LYS A 127 24.68 -13.06 13.98
CA LYS A 127 26.01 -13.61 13.67
C LYS A 127 26.25 -13.81 12.18
N ILE A 128 25.19 -14.03 11.40
CA ILE A 128 25.25 -14.15 9.94
C ILE A 128 25.14 -12.76 9.30
N LEU A 129 24.14 -11.97 9.69
CA LEU A 129 23.84 -10.67 9.08
C LEU A 129 24.92 -9.60 9.33
N SER A 130 25.63 -9.69 10.45
CA SER A 130 26.76 -8.80 10.77
C SER A 130 27.91 -8.87 9.74
N ALA A 131 28.02 -9.97 8.99
CA ALA A 131 29.00 -10.09 7.90
C ALA A 131 28.81 -9.03 6.80
N HIS A 132 27.59 -8.50 6.64
CA HIS A 132 27.29 -7.42 5.71
C HIS A 132 27.71 -6.04 6.21
N GLN A 133 28.14 -5.89 7.48
CA GLN A 133 28.48 -4.61 8.10
C GLN A 133 29.89 -4.65 8.70
N PRO A 134 30.94 -4.67 7.85
CA PRO A 134 32.31 -4.87 8.32
C PRO A 134 32.72 -3.77 9.30
N GLY A 135 33.40 -4.17 10.37
CA GLY A 135 33.85 -3.28 11.44
C GLY A 135 32.81 -2.95 12.51
N GLN A 136 31.53 -3.29 12.29
CA GLN A 136 30.50 -3.11 13.31
C GLN A 136 30.57 -4.23 14.37
N LYS A 137 30.56 -3.82 15.63
CA LYS A 137 30.50 -4.73 16.78
C LYS A 137 29.35 -4.28 17.66
N ALA A 138 28.31 -5.11 17.73
CA ALA A 138 27.16 -4.89 18.59
C ALA A 138 26.56 -6.24 18.94
N ASP A 139 25.99 -6.34 20.13
CA ASP A 139 25.23 -7.50 20.58
C ASP A 139 23.75 -7.11 20.72
N LEU A 140 22.87 -8.06 20.44
CA LEU A 140 21.45 -7.88 20.68
C LEU A 140 21.21 -7.72 22.19
N ASN A 141 20.58 -6.61 22.58
CA ASN A 141 20.10 -6.36 23.94
C ASN A 141 18.59 -6.07 23.92
N GLN A 142 17.99 -5.91 25.10
CA GLN A 142 16.54 -5.69 25.20
C GLN A 142 16.08 -4.43 24.48
N THR A 143 16.81 -3.32 24.61
CA THR A 143 16.47 -2.05 23.94
C THR A 143 16.46 -2.19 22.42
N ILE A 144 17.48 -2.83 21.85
CA ILE A 144 17.55 -3.11 20.41
C ILE A 144 16.41 -4.06 19.99
N TYR A 145 16.14 -5.09 20.78
CA TYR A 145 15.04 -6.01 20.52
C TYR A 145 13.69 -5.28 20.47
N ASP A 146 13.40 -4.41 21.45
CA ASP A 146 12.16 -3.64 21.52
C ASP A 146 12.01 -2.68 20.32
N ARG A 147 13.11 -2.08 19.85
CA ARG A 147 13.12 -1.29 18.61
C ARG A 147 12.84 -2.13 17.38
N ILE A 148 13.45 -3.31 17.27
CA ILE A 148 13.17 -4.24 16.17
C ILE A 148 11.69 -4.63 16.19
N VAL A 149 11.14 -4.99 17.35
CA VAL A 149 9.71 -5.30 17.54
C VAL A 149 8.84 -4.14 17.06
N CYS A 150 9.17 -2.91 17.48
CA CYS A 150 8.44 -1.72 17.07
C CYS A 150 8.47 -1.53 15.55
N ALA A 151 9.65 -1.59 14.93
CA ALA A 151 9.87 -1.31 13.52
C ALA A 151 9.52 -2.47 12.57
N TRP A 152 9.38 -3.69 13.07
CA TRP A 152 9.11 -4.91 12.30
C TRP A 152 7.93 -4.79 11.32
N PRO A 153 6.77 -4.22 11.70
CA PRO A 153 5.64 -4.04 10.80
C PRO A 153 5.92 -3.06 9.66
N MET A 154 6.88 -2.13 9.81
CA MET A 154 7.21 -1.12 8.79
C MET A 154 8.41 -1.51 7.92
N ALA A 155 9.18 -2.53 8.32
CA ALA A 155 10.32 -3.05 7.57
C ALA A 155 9.89 -3.98 6.41
N GLN A 156 9.08 -3.44 5.51
CA GLN A 156 8.51 -4.14 4.35
C GLN A 156 8.69 -3.25 3.12
N PRO A 157 8.94 -3.76 1.91
CA PRO A 157 9.11 -2.90 0.73
C PRO A 157 7.78 -2.24 0.33
N ALA A 158 7.84 -1.07 -0.34
CA ALA A 158 6.63 -0.30 -0.70
C ALA A 158 5.63 -1.13 -1.52
N GLU A 159 6.11 -1.90 -2.49
CA GLU A 159 5.32 -2.79 -3.32
C GLU A 159 4.60 -3.89 -2.52
N HIS A 160 5.16 -4.30 -1.37
CA HIS A 160 4.47 -5.22 -0.47
C HIS A 160 3.38 -4.49 0.33
N LEU A 161 3.71 -3.35 0.95
CA LEU A 161 2.76 -2.57 1.76
C LEU A 161 1.52 -2.16 0.96
N ILE A 162 1.69 -1.76 -0.30
CA ILE A 162 0.60 -1.38 -1.21
C ILE A 162 -0.38 -2.53 -1.49
N ALA A 163 0.10 -3.78 -1.45
CA ALA A 163 -0.70 -4.97 -1.67
C ALA A 163 -1.32 -5.54 -0.38
N THR A 164 -1.11 -4.89 0.77
CA THR A 164 -1.68 -5.30 2.07
C THR A 164 -2.90 -4.44 2.46
N GLY A 165 -3.60 -4.78 3.54
CA GLY A 165 -4.74 -4.00 4.05
C GLY A 165 -6.08 -4.73 4.05
N GLY A 166 -6.08 -6.07 4.01
CA GLY A 166 -7.27 -6.90 4.23
C GLY A 166 -8.25 -7.00 3.05
N ASP A 167 -8.12 -6.13 2.05
CA ASP A 167 -8.98 -6.13 0.87
C ASP A 167 -8.59 -7.25 -0.11
N PRO A 168 -9.49 -8.20 -0.42
CA PRO A 168 -9.22 -9.26 -1.38
C PRO A 168 -8.80 -8.75 -2.77
N ARG A 169 -9.20 -7.53 -3.13
CA ARG A 169 -8.86 -6.88 -4.41
C ARG A 169 -7.38 -6.50 -4.52
N LEU A 170 -6.67 -6.39 -3.41
CA LEU A 170 -5.23 -6.11 -3.37
C LEU A 170 -4.38 -7.37 -3.51
N ARG A 171 -4.98 -8.55 -3.33
CA ARG A 171 -4.27 -9.83 -3.43
C ARG A 171 -3.71 -10.02 -4.83
N LEU A 172 -2.44 -10.35 -4.89
CA LEU A 172 -1.73 -10.64 -6.13
C LEU A 172 -1.85 -12.14 -6.44
N ASP A 173 -2.04 -12.46 -7.72
CA ASP A 173 -1.83 -13.80 -8.24
C ASP A 173 -0.32 -14.12 -8.19
N PRO A 174 0.13 -15.16 -7.45
CA PRO A 174 1.54 -15.51 -7.35
C PRO A 174 2.20 -15.86 -8.69
N ALA A 175 1.43 -16.36 -9.67
CA ALA A 175 1.97 -16.75 -10.96
C ALA A 175 2.27 -15.52 -11.82
N THR A 176 1.38 -14.54 -11.83
CA THR A 176 1.43 -13.39 -12.74
C THR A 176 1.92 -12.10 -12.07
N GLY A 177 1.78 -11.97 -10.76
CA GLY A 177 2.12 -10.77 -9.98
C GLY A 177 1.07 -9.66 -10.06
N PHE A 178 -0.08 -9.89 -10.70
CA PHE A 178 -1.15 -8.92 -10.87
C PHE A 178 -2.30 -9.18 -9.89
N ASN A 179 -3.02 -8.12 -9.52
CA ASN A 179 -4.27 -8.26 -8.79
C ASN A 179 -5.46 -8.53 -9.74
N ALA A 180 -6.67 -8.66 -9.17
CA ALA A 180 -7.90 -8.89 -9.93
C ALA A 180 -8.25 -7.79 -10.97
N TYR A 181 -7.59 -6.64 -10.89
CA TYR A 181 -7.73 -5.53 -11.84
C TYR A 181 -6.63 -5.49 -12.90
N GLY A 182 -5.73 -6.48 -12.95
CA GLY A 182 -4.59 -6.47 -13.87
C GLY A 182 -3.56 -5.37 -13.54
N CYS A 183 -3.51 -4.91 -12.29
CA CYS A 183 -2.55 -3.91 -11.81
C CYS A 183 -1.44 -4.58 -10.99
N MET A 184 -0.23 -4.00 -11.04
CA MET A 184 0.88 -4.38 -10.15
C MET A 184 1.17 -3.30 -9.12
N PRO A 185 1.71 -3.65 -7.94
CA PRO A 185 2.10 -2.68 -6.90
C PRO A 185 3.46 -2.02 -7.16
N ARG A 186 4.00 -2.18 -8.37
CA ARG A 186 5.27 -1.61 -8.83
C ARG A 186 5.11 -0.98 -10.20
N PRO A 187 5.93 0.04 -10.56
CA PRO A 187 5.87 0.66 -11.87
C PRO A 187 6.17 -0.33 -13.00
N GLN A 188 5.55 -0.11 -14.16
CA GLN A 188 5.72 -0.90 -15.37
C GLN A 188 6.20 -0.02 -16.52
N PRO A 189 7.52 0.21 -16.65
CA PRO A 189 8.06 0.98 -17.75
C PRO A 189 7.73 0.29 -19.08
N GLY A 190 7.27 1.07 -20.05
CA GLY A 190 6.95 0.55 -21.39
C GLY A 190 5.59 -0.12 -21.53
N VAL A 191 4.78 -0.20 -20.47
CA VAL A 191 3.40 -0.68 -20.55
C VAL A 191 2.45 0.51 -20.74
N VAL A 192 1.65 0.47 -21.81
CA VAL A 192 0.58 1.45 -22.03
C VAL A 192 -0.66 1.00 -21.27
N THR A 193 -1.10 1.80 -20.31
CA THR A 193 -2.24 1.47 -19.43
C THR A 193 -3.54 2.10 -19.93
N PHE A 194 -4.44 1.30 -20.47
CA PHE A 194 -5.84 1.70 -20.76
C PHE A 194 -6.73 1.40 -19.55
N SER A 195 -6.39 2.01 -18.42
CA SER A 195 -7.06 1.80 -17.14
C SER A 195 -8.39 2.54 -17.04
N SER A 196 -9.37 1.94 -16.37
CA SER A 196 -10.61 2.65 -15.99
C SER A 196 -10.39 3.50 -14.73
N CYS A 197 -11.40 4.26 -14.31
CA CYS A 197 -11.40 4.97 -13.02
C CYS A 197 -11.36 4.02 -11.80
N THR A 198 -11.49 2.69 -11.99
CA THR A 198 -11.53 1.71 -10.90
C THR A 198 -10.15 1.38 -10.35
N ALA A 199 -9.14 1.25 -11.23
CA ALA A 199 -7.79 0.86 -10.85
C ALA A 199 -6.80 1.25 -11.94
N SER A 200 -5.62 1.69 -11.53
CA SER A 200 -4.48 1.97 -12.42
C SER A 200 -3.22 1.34 -11.86
N SER A 201 -2.33 0.90 -12.76
CA SER A 201 -0.99 0.50 -12.35
C SER A 201 -0.25 1.69 -11.76
N LEU A 202 0.57 1.40 -10.76
CA LEU A 202 1.28 2.44 -10.02
C LEU A 202 2.30 3.16 -10.92
N SER A 203 2.20 4.49 -11.02
CA SER A 203 3.21 5.30 -11.73
C SER A 203 4.55 5.32 -10.96
N GLU A 204 5.66 5.59 -11.65
CA GLU A 204 6.96 5.81 -11.00
C GLU A 204 6.91 6.92 -9.95
N ARG A 205 6.24 8.03 -10.27
CA ARG A 205 6.01 9.13 -9.32
C ARG A 205 5.23 8.68 -8.08
N GLY A 206 4.18 7.89 -8.28
CA GLY A 206 3.37 7.34 -7.18
C GLY A 206 4.18 6.39 -6.31
N TYR A 207 4.97 5.51 -6.92
CA TYR A 207 5.86 4.60 -6.20
C TYR A 207 6.93 5.37 -5.41
N MET A 208 7.54 6.41 -6.00
CA MET A 208 8.49 7.26 -5.29
C MET A 208 7.89 7.94 -4.06
N ALA A 209 6.65 8.43 -4.16
CA ALA A 209 5.95 9.02 -3.02
C ALA A 209 5.68 7.97 -1.92
N ALA A 210 5.26 6.77 -2.30
CA ALA A 210 5.02 5.65 -1.37
C ALA A 210 6.32 5.20 -0.68
N GLU A 211 7.40 5.04 -1.44
CA GLU A 211 8.72 4.67 -0.93
C GLU A 211 9.28 5.74 0.01
N ALA A 212 9.11 7.03 -0.31
CA ALA A 212 9.50 8.11 0.56
C ALA A 212 8.70 8.13 1.88
N ALA A 213 7.38 7.88 1.82
CA ALA A 213 6.54 7.75 3.01
C ALA A 213 6.96 6.56 3.87
N ARG A 214 7.18 5.40 3.25
CA ARG A 214 7.70 4.19 3.92
C ARG A 214 9.02 4.45 4.64
N ARG A 215 9.99 5.07 3.97
CA ARG A 215 11.30 5.40 4.55
C ARG A 215 11.18 6.34 5.75
N ARG A 216 10.32 7.37 5.68
CA ARG A 216 10.04 8.26 6.81
C ARG A 216 9.37 7.53 7.97
N MET A 217 8.37 6.70 7.70
CA MET A 217 7.72 5.87 8.72
C MET A 217 8.76 4.97 9.39
N LEU A 218 9.52 4.18 8.63
CA LEU A 218 10.52 3.28 9.21
C LEU A 218 11.60 4.02 10.03
N ALA A 219 12.05 5.19 9.58
CA ALA A 219 12.96 6.03 10.36
C ALA A 219 12.32 6.56 11.66
N GLY A 220 11.03 6.92 11.63
CA GLY A 220 10.29 7.32 12.81
C GLY A 220 10.12 6.16 13.81
N PHE A 221 9.85 4.95 13.32
CA PHE A 221 9.73 3.74 14.15
C PHE A 221 11.07 3.35 14.79
N LEU A 222 12.15 3.38 14.02
CA LEU A 222 13.51 3.14 14.54
C LEU A 222 13.91 4.17 15.60
N GLY A 223 13.48 5.42 15.44
CA GLY A 223 13.71 6.49 16.40
C GLY A 223 12.67 6.59 17.52
N GLU A 224 11.89 5.54 17.80
CA GLU A 224 10.90 5.46 18.89
C GLU A 224 9.79 6.56 18.82
N ARG A 225 9.46 7.00 17.61
CA ARG A 225 8.44 8.03 17.30
C ARG A 225 7.29 7.50 16.46
N SER A 226 6.96 6.20 16.57
CA SER A 226 5.98 5.50 15.72
C SER A 226 4.61 6.20 15.68
N GLY A 227 4.02 6.53 16.83
CA GLY A 227 2.73 7.24 16.88
C GLY A 227 2.78 8.60 16.19
N ARG A 228 3.82 9.38 16.48
CA ARG A 228 4.02 10.71 15.91
C ARG A 228 4.21 10.67 14.40
N VAL A 229 5.05 9.76 13.88
CA VAL A 229 5.31 9.69 12.43
C VAL A 229 4.06 9.24 11.66
N LEU A 230 3.24 8.35 12.22
CA LEU A 230 1.97 7.96 11.61
C LEU A 230 0.99 9.14 11.51
N THR A 231 0.88 9.94 12.59
CA THR A 231 0.07 11.16 12.57
C THR A 231 0.60 12.16 11.54
N GLU A 232 1.91 12.42 11.53
CA GLU A 232 2.54 13.36 10.59
C GLU A 232 2.37 12.94 9.12
N GLU A 233 2.52 11.65 8.78
CA GLU A 233 2.27 11.17 7.41
C GLU A 233 0.78 11.25 7.04
N THR A 234 -0.12 10.91 7.98
CA THR A 234 -1.57 11.01 7.77
C THR A 234 -1.99 12.46 7.51
N ASP A 235 -1.51 13.39 8.33
CA ASP A 235 -1.82 14.81 8.21
C ASP A 235 -1.21 15.40 6.94
N ARG A 236 -0.02 14.95 6.52
CA ARG A 236 0.56 15.35 5.23
C ARG A 236 -0.32 14.93 4.05
N ILE A 237 -0.83 13.70 4.05
CA ILE A 237 -1.73 13.23 2.98
C ILE A 237 -3.02 14.04 2.97
N ARG A 238 -3.63 14.27 4.14
CA ARG A 238 -4.85 15.09 4.28
C ARG A 238 -4.64 16.52 3.78
N ALA A 239 -3.57 17.18 4.22
CA ALA A 239 -3.23 18.53 3.81
C ALA A 239 -2.97 18.61 2.30
N SER A 240 -2.27 17.62 1.72
CA SER A 240 -2.03 17.56 0.28
C SER A 240 -3.33 17.40 -0.52
N LEU A 241 -4.28 16.59 -0.05
CA LEU A 241 -5.58 16.42 -0.70
C LEU A 241 -6.40 17.71 -0.63
N LEU A 242 -6.54 18.29 0.57
CA LEU A 242 -7.28 19.52 0.77
C LEU A 242 -6.69 20.70 0.00
N GLY A 243 -5.36 20.79 -0.07
CA GLY A 243 -4.64 21.80 -0.85
C GLY A 243 -4.80 21.60 -2.35
N HIS A 244 -4.76 20.35 -2.84
CA HIS A 244 -4.96 20.05 -4.27
C HIS A 244 -6.34 20.48 -4.78
N TYR A 245 -7.38 20.30 -3.95
CA TYR A 245 -8.74 20.71 -4.27
C TYR A 245 -9.10 22.13 -3.81
N GLU A 246 -8.16 22.86 -3.17
CA GLU A 246 -8.37 24.23 -2.67
C GLU A 246 -9.57 24.36 -1.68
N VAL A 247 -9.72 23.38 -0.78
CA VAL A 247 -10.85 23.29 0.17
C VAL A 247 -10.43 23.18 1.63
N ALA A 248 -9.18 23.50 1.96
CA ALA A 248 -8.67 23.39 3.33
C ALA A 248 -9.42 24.25 4.37
N ASP A 249 -10.07 25.33 3.94
CA ASP A 249 -10.93 26.20 4.76
C ASP A 249 -12.39 25.74 4.84
N ARG A 250 -12.79 24.73 4.04
CA ARG A 250 -14.19 24.32 3.85
C ARG A 250 -14.46 22.85 4.14
N ALA A 251 -13.42 22.02 4.16
CA ALA A 251 -13.56 20.58 4.27
C ALA A 251 -12.48 19.95 5.16
N GLU A 252 -12.82 18.81 5.74
CA GLU A 252 -11.88 17.90 6.39
C GLU A 252 -11.65 16.68 5.49
N ALA A 253 -10.42 16.17 5.48
CA ALA A 253 -10.09 14.97 4.72
C ALA A 253 -10.09 13.74 5.65
N VAL A 254 -10.90 12.74 5.32
CA VAL A 254 -10.87 11.43 5.96
C VAL A 254 -10.31 10.40 4.99
N LEU A 255 -9.28 9.68 5.41
CA LEU A 255 -8.68 8.61 4.61
C LEU A 255 -9.49 7.33 4.84
N ALA A 256 -9.78 6.62 3.75
CA ALA A 256 -10.52 5.37 3.77
C ALA A 256 -9.78 4.31 2.92
N PRO A 257 -9.91 3.01 3.23
CA PRO A 257 -9.25 1.93 2.48
C PRO A 257 -9.66 1.87 1.00
N SER A 258 -10.88 2.25 0.66
CA SER A 258 -11.36 2.36 -0.72
C SER A 258 -12.49 3.38 -0.87
N GLY A 259 -12.87 3.71 -2.11
CA GLY A 259 -14.03 4.56 -2.38
C GLY A 259 -15.36 3.98 -1.86
N THR A 260 -15.47 2.65 -1.81
CA THR A 260 -16.63 1.97 -1.19
C THR A 260 -16.65 2.18 0.32
N ASP A 261 -15.49 2.07 0.98
CA ASP A 261 -15.38 2.37 2.42
C ASP A 261 -15.67 3.85 2.71
N ALA A 262 -15.24 4.77 1.85
CA ALA A 262 -15.56 6.19 1.97
C ALA A 262 -17.08 6.45 1.87
N THR A 263 -17.77 5.74 0.96
CA THR A 263 -19.24 5.78 0.83
C THR A 263 -19.93 5.29 2.10
N MET A 264 -19.46 4.15 2.63
CA MET A 264 -19.96 3.58 3.88
C MET A 264 -19.74 4.54 5.06
N LEU A 265 -18.55 5.15 5.15
CA LEU A 265 -18.20 6.10 6.19
C LEU A 265 -19.06 7.37 6.13
N ALA A 266 -19.27 7.95 4.95
CA ALA A 266 -20.18 9.08 4.78
C ALA A 266 -21.60 8.75 5.25
N THR A 267 -22.10 7.56 4.91
CA THR A 267 -23.41 7.05 5.34
C THR A 267 -23.48 6.88 6.86
N ALA A 268 -22.43 6.32 7.47
CA ALA A 268 -22.31 6.17 8.92
C ALA A 268 -22.32 7.53 9.63
N LEU A 269 -21.51 8.49 9.18
CA LEU A 269 -21.37 9.82 9.81
C LEU A 269 -22.69 10.59 9.82
N VAL A 270 -23.48 10.53 8.74
CA VAL A 270 -24.80 11.17 8.71
C VAL A 270 -25.78 10.46 9.66
N SER A 271 -25.67 9.13 9.75
CA SER A 271 -26.47 8.30 10.64
C SER A 271 -26.17 8.58 12.12
N THR A 272 -24.91 8.77 12.53
CA THR A 272 -24.55 9.02 13.94
C THR A 272 -25.21 10.27 14.54
N LYS A 273 -25.39 11.33 13.76
CA LYS A 273 -26.03 12.57 14.25
C LYS A 273 -27.54 12.43 14.45
N ARG A 274 -28.20 11.51 13.72
CA ARG A 274 -29.64 11.22 13.85
C ARG A 274 -29.92 9.75 13.49
N PRO A 275 -29.70 8.81 14.43
CA PRO A 275 -29.72 7.35 14.15
C PRO A 275 -31.03 6.79 13.59
N HIS A 276 -32.14 7.51 13.72
CA HIS A 276 -33.47 7.08 13.28
C HIS A 276 -34.09 8.00 12.22
N ALA A 277 -33.39 9.07 11.82
CA ALA A 277 -33.92 9.96 10.80
C ALA A 277 -34.00 9.22 9.46
N PRO A 278 -35.12 9.34 8.72
CA PRO A 278 -35.20 8.88 7.34
C PRO A 278 -34.03 9.48 6.57
N THR A 279 -33.18 8.63 5.99
CA THR A 279 -32.00 9.08 5.26
C THR A 279 -32.04 8.49 3.87
N THR A 280 -32.08 9.36 2.85
CA THR A 280 -32.02 8.96 1.45
C THR A 280 -30.60 9.13 0.95
N VAL A 281 -30.01 8.04 0.47
CA VAL A 281 -28.71 8.04 -0.18
C VAL A 281 -28.96 7.98 -1.68
N VAL A 282 -28.66 9.07 -2.37
CA VAL A 282 -28.80 9.20 -3.82
C VAL A 282 -27.46 8.85 -4.45
N VAL A 283 -27.45 7.82 -5.30
CA VAL A 283 -26.26 7.37 -6.03
C VAL A 283 -26.51 7.52 -7.53
N MET A 284 -25.59 8.18 -8.24
CA MET A 284 -25.65 8.26 -9.69
C MET A 284 -25.23 6.92 -10.31
N GLU A 285 -26.09 6.37 -11.16
CA GLU A 285 -25.93 5.16 -11.98
C GLU A 285 -25.06 4.05 -11.35
N LEU A 286 -25.70 3.04 -10.75
CA LEU A 286 -25.01 1.97 -10.03
C LEU A 286 -23.97 1.23 -10.89
N SER A 287 -24.23 1.06 -12.20
CA SER A 287 -23.32 0.39 -13.12
C SER A 287 -22.01 1.17 -13.36
N GLU A 288 -22.04 2.48 -13.16
CA GLU A 288 -20.91 3.39 -13.33
C GLU A 288 -20.07 3.56 -12.06
N THR A 289 -20.55 3.04 -10.91
CA THR A 289 -19.83 3.07 -9.63
C THR A 289 -19.14 1.74 -9.29
N GLY A 290 -18.44 1.67 -8.17
CA GLY A 290 -17.87 0.41 -7.67
C GLY A 290 -18.97 -0.58 -7.26
N ALA A 291 -18.80 -1.87 -7.53
CA ALA A 291 -19.82 -2.89 -7.30
C ALA A 291 -20.29 -3.07 -5.84
N GLY A 292 -19.57 -2.48 -4.88
CA GLY A 292 -19.93 -2.46 -3.46
C GLY A 292 -20.63 -1.19 -2.98
N VAL A 293 -20.66 -0.13 -3.81
CA VAL A 293 -21.27 1.17 -3.47
C VAL A 293 -22.75 1.03 -3.07
N PRO A 294 -23.62 0.31 -3.80
CA PRO A 294 -25.01 0.16 -3.38
C PRO A 294 -25.17 -0.48 -1.99
N GLN A 295 -24.36 -1.48 -1.63
CA GLN A 295 -24.41 -2.09 -0.29
C GLN A 295 -23.90 -1.12 0.77
N ALA A 296 -22.77 -0.45 0.52
CA ALA A 296 -22.20 0.55 1.43
C ALA A 296 -23.17 1.71 1.70
N ALA A 297 -23.80 2.23 0.66
CA ALA A 297 -24.82 3.28 0.73
C ALA A 297 -26.08 2.84 1.48
N ALA A 298 -26.39 1.54 1.46
CA ALA A 298 -27.52 0.95 2.18
C ALA A 298 -27.17 0.52 3.62
N GLY A 299 -25.97 0.83 4.12
CA GLY A 299 -25.53 0.42 5.47
C GLY A 299 -25.33 -1.08 5.62
N ARG A 300 -24.90 -1.74 4.54
CA ARG A 300 -24.70 -3.19 4.47
C ARG A 300 -23.26 -3.54 4.15
N HIS A 301 -22.82 -4.69 4.64
CA HIS A 301 -21.52 -5.25 4.27
C HIS A 301 -21.47 -5.48 2.75
N PHE A 302 -20.41 -5.00 2.11
CA PHE A 302 -20.22 -5.11 0.66
C PHE A 302 -19.23 -6.21 0.25
N ALA A 303 -18.54 -6.81 1.23
CA ALA A 303 -17.58 -7.89 1.08
C ALA A 303 -17.69 -8.88 2.25
N ASP A 304 -17.06 -10.04 2.12
CA ASP A 304 -17.09 -11.12 3.13
C ASP A 304 -16.07 -10.92 4.27
N ALA A 305 -15.40 -9.77 4.28
CA ALA A 305 -14.54 -9.32 5.36
C ALA A 305 -14.57 -7.80 5.47
N ALA A 306 -14.47 -7.29 6.70
CA ALA A 306 -14.23 -5.87 6.97
C ALA A 306 -12.76 -5.52 6.69
N SER A 307 -12.45 -4.23 6.61
CA SER A 307 -11.10 -3.72 6.27
C SER A 307 -10.02 -4.10 7.30
N LEU A 308 -10.41 -4.50 8.52
CA LEU A 308 -9.51 -5.02 9.56
C LEU A 308 -9.41 -6.56 9.58
N GLY A 309 -10.05 -7.25 8.64
CA GLY A 309 -10.00 -8.72 8.51
C GLY A 309 -11.11 -9.48 9.26
N GLU A 310 -11.96 -8.79 10.01
CA GLU A 310 -13.13 -9.39 10.66
C GLU A 310 -14.08 -10.00 9.62
N LYS A 311 -14.60 -11.20 9.91
CA LYS A 311 -15.54 -11.87 9.01
C LYS A 311 -16.84 -11.08 8.91
N ALA A 312 -17.32 -10.92 7.69
CA ALA A 312 -18.61 -10.31 7.40
C ALA A 312 -19.34 -11.17 6.37
N MET A 313 -20.63 -10.91 6.17
CA MET A 313 -21.39 -11.54 5.10
C MET A 313 -21.92 -10.45 4.18
N ARG A 314 -21.56 -10.52 2.90
CA ARG A 314 -22.03 -9.54 1.92
C ARG A 314 -23.57 -9.48 1.92
N GLY A 315 -24.10 -8.27 2.06
CA GLY A 315 -25.53 -7.97 2.10
C GLY A 315 -26.11 -7.84 3.51
N ASP A 316 -25.44 -8.34 4.54
CA ASP A 316 -25.91 -8.20 5.92
C ASP A 316 -25.87 -6.74 6.37
N VAL A 317 -26.82 -6.38 7.23
CA VAL A 317 -26.87 -5.04 7.84
C VAL A 317 -25.70 -4.90 8.80
N ILE A 318 -25.00 -3.77 8.72
CA ILE A 318 -23.91 -3.48 9.65
C ILE A 318 -24.51 -3.11 11.00
N GLU A 319 -24.06 -3.75 12.07
CA GLU A 319 -24.53 -3.47 13.42
C GLU A 319 -24.33 -1.98 13.77
N GLY A 320 -25.35 -1.36 14.37
CA GLY A 320 -25.32 0.06 14.75
C GLY A 320 -25.57 1.06 13.62
N PHE A 321 -25.71 0.61 12.36
CA PHE A 321 -26.12 1.51 11.27
C PHE A 321 -27.60 1.89 11.36
N ASN A 322 -27.94 3.06 10.79
CA ASN A 322 -29.32 3.50 10.66
C ASN A 322 -30.12 2.51 9.83
N THR A 323 -31.23 2.02 10.37
CA THR A 323 -32.12 1.07 9.70
C THR A 323 -33.14 1.74 8.78
N ASN A 324 -33.24 3.08 8.83
CA ASN A 324 -34.13 3.90 8.00
C ASN A 324 -33.36 4.56 6.83
N LEU A 325 -32.56 3.74 6.13
CA LEU A 325 -31.83 4.12 4.93
C LEU A 325 -32.63 3.76 3.67
N ARG A 326 -32.73 4.70 2.74
CA ARG A 326 -33.34 4.52 1.42
C ARG A 326 -32.30 4.80 0.35
N LEU A 327 -31.97 3.79 -0.44
CA LEU A 327 -31.12 3.99 -1.61
C LEU A 327 -31.97 4.44 -2.79
N ARG A 328 -31.62 5.57 -3.41
CA ARG A 328 -32.21 6.04 -4.67
C ARG A 328 -31.11 6.11 -5.73
N THR A 329 -31.38 5.53 -6.89
CA THR A 329 -30.48 5.62 -8.04
C THR A 329 -31.00 6.65 -9.03
N VAL A 330 -30.11 7.50 -9.54
CA VAL A 330 -30.38 8.39 -10.68
C VAL A 330 -29.68 7.80 -11.90
N SER A 331 -30.44 7.44 -12.93
CA SER A 331 -29.86 6.82 -14.13
C SER A 331 -29.26 7.90 -15.03
N LEU A 332 -28.04 7.64 -15.52
CA LEU A 332 -27.36 8.58 -16.44
C LEU A 332 -27.77 8.37 -17.89
N ARG A 333 -28.46 7.26 -18.20
CA ARG A 333 -28.95 6.94 -19.54
C ARG A 333 -30.44 6.66 -19.52
N LYS A 334 -31.08 7.04 -20.63
CA LYS A 334 -32.43 6.63 -20.98
C LYS A 334 -32.43 5.14 -21.29
N VAL A 335 -33.62 4.55 -21.31
CA VAL A 335 -33.83 3.13 -21.66
C VAL A 335 -33.28 2.80 -23.06
N ASP A 336 -33.24 3.78 -23.97
CA ASP A 336 -32.67 3.64 -25.31
C ASP A 336 -31.14 3.80 -25.39
N GLY A 337 -30.47 3.98 -24.25
CA GLY A 337 -29.01 4.10 -24.13
C GLY A 337 -28.45 5.52 -24.34
N ARG A 338 -29.26 6.49 -24.75
CA ARG A 338 -28.83 7.90 -24.86
C ARG A 338 -28.59 8.50 -23.47
N PRO A 339 -27.61 9.40 -23.31
CA PRO A 339 -27.40 10.08 -22.05
C PRO A 339 -28.60 10.97 -21.71
N HIS A 340 -28.89 11.11 -20.42
CA HIS A 340 -29.75 12.18 -19.92
C HIS A 340 -29.04 13.54 -20.06
N THR A 341 -29.82 14.62 -20.20
CA THR A 341 -29.23 15.96 -20.11
C THR A 341 -28.93 16.31 -18.65
N PRO A 342 -28.00 17.25 -18.37
CA PRO A 342 -27.75 17.71 -17.01
C PRO A 342 -29.03 18.16 -16.29
N GLU A 343 -29.94 18.86 -16.97
CA GLU A 343 -31.20 19.33 -16.40
C GLU A 343 -32.15 18.17 -16.04
N GLU A 344 -32.15 17.09 -16.83
CA GLU A 344 -32.94 15.88 -16.53
C GLU A 344 -32.40 15.18 -15.27
N ILE A 345 -31.07 15.11 -15.12
CA ILE A 345 -30.39 14.54 -13.94
C ILE A 345 -30.66 15.39 -12.70
N GLU A 346 -30.46 16.71 -12.78
CA GLU A 346 -30.75 17.65 -11.70
C GLU A 346 -32.22 17.57 -11.25
N ALA A 347 -33.16 17.47 -12.19
CA ALA A 347 -34.57 17.33 -11.88
C ALA A 347 -34.90 15.99 -11.19
N GLU A 348 -34.17 14.91 -11.49
CA GLU A 348 -34.32 13.64 -10.76
C GLU A 348 -33.72 13.72 -9.35
N ILE A 349 -32.54 14.33 -9.19
CA ILE A 349 -31.93 14.58 -7.89
C ILE A 349 -32.85 15.45 -7.02
N ALA A 350 -33.39 16.54 -7.56
CA ALA A 350 -34.31 17.42 -6.85
C ALA A 350 -35.57 16.69 -6.38
N ARG A 351 -36.12 15.79 -7.21
CA ARG A 351 -37.25 14.93 -6.82
C ARG A 351 -36.88 13.99 -5.66
N ALA A 352 -35.74 13.31 -5.75
CA ALA A 352 -35.27 12.43 -4.67
C ALA A 352 -35.04 13.18 -3.35
N VAL A 353 -34.51 14.40 -3.42
CA VAL A 353 -34.34 15.29 -2.27
C VAL A 353 -35.71 15.67 -1.68
N ALA A 354 -36.66 16.09 -2.51
CA ALA A 354 -37.99 16.49 -2.06
C ALA A 354 -38.76 15.35 -1.38
N GLU A 355 -38.70 14.14 -1.93
CA GLU A 355 -39.36 12.93 -1.40
C GLU A 355 -38.84 12.51 -0.02
N THR A 356 -37.61 12.90 0.32
CA THR A 356 -37.02 12.61 1.64
C THR A 356 -37.68 13.42 2.76
N GLY A 357 -38.32 14.54 2.42
CA GLY A 357 -39.08 15.37 3.33
C GLY A 357 -38.23 16.23 4.27
N ARG A 358 -38.86 17.23 4.90
CA ARG A 358 -38.19 18.27 5.71
C ARG A 358 -37.39 17.76 6.92
N HIS A 359 -37.73 16.58 7.43
CA HIS A 359 -37.07 15.98 8.60
C HIS A 359 -36.06 14.90 8.23
N GLY A 360 -35.99 14.52 6.96
CA GLY A 360 -35.05 13.52 6.46
C GLY A 360 -33.66 14.10 6.18
N ARG A 361 -32.71 13.22 5.92
CA ARG A 361 -31.34 13.56 5.49
C ARG A 361 -31.12 13.05 4.09
N VAL A 362 -30.37 13.79 3.29
CA VAL A 362 -29.97 13.37 1.96
C VAL A 362 -28.46 13.29 1.89
N ILE A 363 -27.95 12.20 1.34
CA ILE A 363 -26.55 12.04 0.96
C ILE A 363 -26.53 11.90 -0.56
N LEU A 364 -25.83 12.80 -1.26
CA LEU A 364 -25.65 12.71 -2.71
C LEU A 364 -24.25 12.21 -3.01
N HIS A 365 -24.16 11.00 -3.57
CA HIS A 365 -22.94 10.47 -4.16
C HIS A 365 -22.90 10.85 -5.64
N ALA A 366 -22.33 12.03 -5.89
CA ALA A 366 -22.09 12.52 -7.23
C ALA A 366 -20.79 11.94 -7.81
N ILE A 367 -20.78 11.72 -9.12
CA ILE A 367 -19.60 11.38 -9.92
C ILE A 367 -19.44 12.46 -10.99
N ASP A 368 -18.25 13.03 -11.08
CA ASP A 368 -17.94 14.09 -12.07
C ASP A 368 -17.84 13.51 -13.49
N LEU A 369 -17.27 12.30 -13.62
CA LEU A 369 -17.15 11.58 -14.89
C LEU A 369 -17.41 10.08 -14.69
N SER A 370 -18.33 9.52 -15.50
CA SER A 370 -18.62 8.08 -15.49
C SER A 370 -17.52 7.24 -16.16
N LYS A 371 -17.54 5.90 -15.98
CA LYS A 371 -16.61 4.99 -16.67
C LYS A 371 -16.75 5.08 -18.19
N THR A 372 -17.95 5.42 -18.67
CA THR A 372 -18.25 5.62 -20.10
C THR A 372 -18.12 7.06 -20.58
N GLY A 373 -17.61 7.97 -19.75
CA GLY A 373 -17.31 9.34 -20.12
C GLY A 373 -18.50 10.31 -20.12
N ILE A 374 -19.58 9.99 -19.39
CA ILE A 374 -20.70 10.91 -19.19
C ILE A 374 -20.33 11.89 -18.07
N LEU A 375 -20.49 13.19 -18.34
CA LEU A 375 -20.44 14.27 -17.35
C LEU A 375 -21.83 14.41 -16.73
N ALA A 376 -21.91 14.49 -15.40
CA ALA A 376 -23.17 14.46 -14.65
C ALA A 376 -23.20 15.47 -13.51
#